data_AF-A0A9E5W1U9-F1
#
_entry.id   AF-A0A9E5W1U9-F1
#
_cell.length_a   1.000
_cell.length_b   1.000
_cell.length_c   1.000
_cell.angle_alpha   90.00
_cell.angle_beta   90.00
_cell.angle_gamma   90.00
#
_symmetry.space_group_name_H-M   'P 1'
#
loop_
_entity.id
_entity.type
_entity.pdbx_description
1 polymer ?
#
loop_
_entity_poly.entity_id
_entity_poly.type
_entity_poly.pdbx_seq_one_letter_code
_entity_poly.pdbx_strand_id
1 'polypeptide(L)' 'MIEVYVKDGCPYCRQQLEQLDRAGVDYTLYNVSKDLEAYQKVKEHYRATQVPVVVEEGMVKMVGFNGNG' A
#
# COMPACT_ATOMS: atom_id res chain seq x y z
N MET A 1 10.92 8.57 1.47
CA MET A 1 10.78 7.15 1.03
C MET A 1 9.30 6.82 1.06
N ILE A 2 8.74 6.36 -0.07
CA ILE A 2 7.34 5.95 -0.17
C ILE A 2 7.28 4.43 -0.13
N GLU A 3 6.40 3.87 0.69
CA GLU A 3 6.15 2.44 0.80
C GLU A 3 4.70 2.18 0.43
N VAL A 4 4.47 1.23 -0.48
CA VAL A 4 3.15 0.90 -1.00
C VAL A 4 2.88 -0.56 -0.73
N TYR A 5 1.91 -0.80 0.13
CA TYR A 5 1.50 -2.13 0.52
C TYR A 5 0.30 -2.57 -0.33
N VAL A 6 0.50 -3.64 -1.08
CA VAL A 6 -0.48 -4.19 -2.03
C VAL A 6 -0.74 -5.65 -1.71
N LYS A 7 -1.82 -6.22 -2.28
CA LYS A 7 -2.07 -7.66 -2.24
C LYS A 7 -2.26 -8.23 -3.63
N ASP A 8 -1.95 -9.51 -3.78
CA ASP A 8 -2.18 -10.23 -5.03
C ASP A 8 -3.69 -10.30 -5.33
N GLY A 9 -4.06 -10.24 -6.62
CA GLY A 9 -5.46 -10.24 -7.05
C GLY A 9 -6.26 -8.96 -6.76
N CYS A 10 -5.63 -7.85 -6.35
CA CYS A 10 -6.35 -6.59 -6.14
C CYS A 10 -6.28 -5.66 -7.37
N PRO A 11 -7.39 -5.43 -8.10
CA PRO A 11 -7.39 -4.57 -9.29
C PRO A 11 -7.03 -3.12 -8.96
N TYR A 12 -7.40 -2.66 -7.76
CA TYR A 12 -7.12 -1.30 -7.30
C TYR A 12 -5.64 -1.05 -6.98
N CYS A 13 -4.90 -2.08 -6.57
CA CYS A 13 -3.47 -1.94 -6.34
C CYS A 13 -2.73 -1.56 -7.63
N ARG A 14 -3.09 -2.17 -8.78
CA ARG A 14 -2.49 -1.81 -10.06
C ARG A 14 -2.71 -0.34 -10.44
N GLN A 15 -3.91 0.19 -10.21
CA GLN A 15 -4.20 1.60 -10.49
C GLN A 15 -3.40 2.54 -9.59
N GLN A 16 -3.21 2.18 -8.31
CA GLN A 16 -2.38 2.97 -7.40
C GLN A 16 -0.92 3.04 -7.87
N LEU A 17 -0.37 1.90 -8.28
CA LEU A 17 1.00 1.81 -8.78
C LEU A 17 1.19 2.63 -10.07
N GLU A 18 0.24 2.53 -11.00
CA GLU A 18 0.27 3.32 -12.24
C GLU A 18 0.20 4.82 -11.96
N GLN A 19 -0.59 5.26 -10.97
CA GLN A 19 -0.63 6.67 -10.56
C GLN A 19 0.70 7.14 -9.98
N LEU A 20 1.34 6.33 -9.14
CA LEU A 20 2.64 6.65 -8.55
C LEU A 20 3.75 6.66 -9.60
N ASP A 21 3.72 5.71 -10.54
CA ASP A 21 4.64 5.66 -11.68
C ASP A 21 4.48 6.90 -12.58
N ARG A 22 3.24 7.30 -12.89
CA ARG A 22 2.95 8.54 -13.62
C ARG A 22 3.36 9.80 -12.88
N ALA A 23 3.31 9.78 -11.55
CA ALA A 23 3.78 10.89 -10.72
C ALA A 23 5.32 10.97 -10.68
N GLY A 24 6.03 9.95 -11.17
CA GLY A 24 7.49 9.90 -11.18
C GLY A 24 8.09 9.84 -9.77
N VAL A 25 7.36 9.27 -8.82
CA VAL A 25 7.82 9.15 -7.43
C VAL A 25 8.43 7.78 -7.18
N ASP A 26 9.58 7.75 -6.51
CA ASP A 26 10.19 6.50 -6.06
C ASP A 26 9.41 5.90 -4.89
N TYR A 27 8.91 4.68 -5.09
CA TYR A 27 8.21 3.93 -4.07
C TYR A 27 8.67 2.47 -4.00
N THR A 28 8.60 1.90 -2.79
CA THR A 28 8.89 0.49 -2.53
C THR A 28 7.59 -0.28 -2.43
N LEU A 29 7.46 -1.35 -3.20
CA LEU A 29 6.24 -2.13 -3.28
C LEU A 29 6.36 -3.38 -2.38
N TYR A 30 5.48 -3.47 -1.40
CA TYR A 30 5.40 -4.58 -0.46
C TYR A 30 4.12 -5.37 -0.67
N ASN A 31 4.24 -6.67 -0.99
CA ASN A 31 3.08 -7.52 -1.20
C ASN A 31 2.70 -8.23 0.10
N VAL A 32 1.65 -7.76 0.78
CA VAL A 32 1.19 -8.34 2.05
C VAL A 32 0.63 -9.76 1.92
N SER A 33 0.37 -10.24 0.70
CA SER A 33 -0.01 -11.65 0.47
C SER A 33 1.19 -12.59 0.43
N LYS A 34 2.38 -12.08 0.08
CA LYS A 34 3.61 -12.88 -0.02
C LYS A 34 4.57 -12.60 1.13
N ASP A 35 4.47 -11.42 1.72
CA ASP A 35 5.36 -10.90 2.73
C ASP A 35 4.58 -10.73 4.05
N LEU A 36 4.85 -11.63 4.99
CA LEU A 36 4.16 -11.66 6.28
C LEU A 36 4.58 -10.48 7.17
N GLU A 37 5.80 -9.98 7.01
CA GLU A 37 6.30 -8.81 7.75
C GLU A 37 5.56 -7.56 7.29
N ALA A 38 5.40 -7.36 5.98
CA ALA A 38 4.59 -6.29 5.42
C ALA A 38 3.13 -6.35 5.89
N TYR A 39 2.54 -7.55 5.94
CA TYR A 39 1.18 -7.74 6.47
C TYR A 39 1.08 -7.34 7.96
N GLN A 40 2.01 -7.81 8.79
CA GLN A 40 2.06 -7.46 10.21
C GLN A 40 2.28 -5.96 10.40
N LYS A 41 3.20 -5.35 9.65
CA LYS A 41 3.47 -3.90 9.70
C LYS A 41 2.21 -3.09 9.34
N VAL A 42 1.50 -3.46 8.28
CA VAL A 42 0.22 -2.82 7.90
C VAL A 42 -0.83 -2.95 9.00
N LYS A 43 -0.97 -4.13 9.59
CA LYS A 43 -2.00 -4.42 10.58
C LYS A 43 -1.70 -3.86 11.98
N GLU A 44 -0.47 -3.97 12.44
CA GLU A 44 -0.07 -3.64 13.81
C GLU A 44 0.47 -2.21 13.91
N HIS A 45 1.35 -1.82 12.97
CA HIS A 45 2.01 -0.52 12.99
C HIS A 45 1.11 0.55 12.37
N TYR A 46 0.57 0.29 11.18
CA TYR A 46 -0.30 1.24 10.48
C TYR A 46 -1.79 1.09 10.82
N ARG A 47 -2.17 0.04 11.58
CA ARG A 47 -3.57 -0.28 11.96
C ARG A 47 -4.54 -0.30 10.77
N ALA A 48 -4.03 -0.63 9.59
CA ALA A 48 -4.80 -0.72 8.36
C ALA A 48 -5.24 -2.16 8.13
N THR A 49 -6.51 -2.33 7.77
CA THR A 49 -7.12 -3.63 7.45
C THR A 49 -7.37 -3.81 5.95
N GLN A 50 -7.14 -2.76 5.17
CA GLN A 50 -7.45 -2.68 3.75
C GLN A 50 -6.22 -2.24 2.96
N VAL A 51 -6.16 -2.65 1.69
CA VAL A 51 -5.11 -2.31 0.74
C VAL A 51 -5.72 -1.74 -0.54
N PRO A 52 -4.99 -0.92 -1.32
CA PRO A 52 -3.60 -0.49 -1.14
C PRO A 52 -3.38 0.45 0.04
N VAL A 53 -2.25 0.34 0.74
CA VAL A 53 -1.81 1.31 1.76
C VAL A 53 -0.59 2.05 1.26
N VAL A 54 -0.61 3.38 1.33
CA VAL A 54 0.53 4.22 0.96
C VAL A 54 1.05 4.89 2.21
N VAL A 55 2.32 4.68 2.48
CA VAL A 55 3.06 5.26 3.59
C VAL A 55 4.15 6.14 3.01
N GLU A 56 4.21 7.38 3.45
CA GLU A 56 5.22 8.34 3.05
C GLU A 56 5.96 8.78 4.31
N GLU A 57 7.28 8.56 4.34
CA GLU A 57 8.13 8.94 5.47
C GLU A 57 7.66 8.37 6.82
N GLY A 58 7.15 7.13 6.80
CA GLY A 58 6.62 6.46 7.99
C GLY A 58 5.21 6.89 8.39
N MET A 59 4.59 7.84 7.68
CA MET A 59 3.21 8.28 7.91
C MET A 59 2.26 7.68 6.89
N VAL A 60 1.15 7.13 7.36
CA VAL A 60 0.10 6.60 6.48
C VAL A 60 -0.60 7.75 5.78
N LYS A 61 -0.41 7.88 4.47
CA LYS A 61 -1.08 8.89 3.63
C LYS A 61 -2.41 8.40 3.12
N MET A 62 -2.52 7.10 2.86
CA MET A 62 -3.71 6.51 2.25
C MET A 62 -3.89 5.06 2.70
N VAL A 63 -5.13 4.69 3.02
CA VAL A 63 -5.53 3.31 3.32
C VAL A 63 -6.74 2.97 2.45
N GLY A 64 -6.61 1.94 1.63
CA GLY A 64 -7.63 1.52 0.68
C GLY A 64 -7.69 2.43 -0.56
N PHE A 65 -8.24 1.87 -1.63
CA PHE A 65 -8.59 2.64 -2.84
C PHE A 65 -10.10 2.83 -2.81
N ASN A 66 -10.55 4.07 -2.67
CA ASN A 66 -11.96 4.44 -2.82
C ASN A 66 -12.94 3.89 -1.75
N GLY A 67 -12.53 3.89 -0.47
CA GLY A 67 -13.44 3.96 0.69
C GLY A 67 -14.51 2.87 0.87
N ASN A 68 -14.39 1.70 0.24
CA ASN A 68 -15.34 0.61 0.48
C ASN A 68 -14.81 -0.31 1.58
N GLY A 69 -15.42 -0.18 2.77
CA GLY A 69 -15.22 -0.99 3.97
C GLY A 69 -15.47 -2.48 3.77
#